data_AF-A0A537SLE2-F1
#
_entry.id   AF-A0A537SLE2-F1
#
_cell.length_a   1.000
_cell.length_b   1.000
_cell.length_c   1.000
_cell.angle_alpha   90.00
_cell.angle_beta   90.00
_cell.angle_gamma   90.00
#
_symmetry.space_group_name_H-M   'P 1'
#
loop_
_entity.id
_entity.type
_entity.pdbx_description
1 polymer ?
#
loop_
_entity_poly.entity_id
_entity_poly.type
_entity_poly.pdbx_seq_one_letter_code
_entity_poly.pdbx_strand_id
1 'polypeptide(L)'
;MRRREFITGVATTSAWPLVARAQQPSPVVGFLNGSSPATWAPFATAFRTGLKEIGYIEGQNVAIEYRWAEGRAGPLPALAAELVDRKPAVIVAAGGDQAVLAAKNATTTTPILFISGSDPVKLGLVASLNRPGGNLTGVTQFTAALEPKRFELLRETVPNATLIALLVNPDYPSSQTQVSEVQSAA
;
A
#
# COMPACT_ATOMS: atom_id res chain seq x y z
N MET A 1 3.70 -43.75 64.29
CA MET A 1 2.93 -42.69 65.00
C MET A 1 3.66 -41.37 64.75
N ARG A 2 3.12 -40.27 64.23
CA ARG A 2 1.77 -39.85 63.83
C ARG A 2 1.90 -38.95 62.59
N ARG A 3 1.07 -39.21 61.59
CA ARG A 3 1.05 -38.61 60.24
C ARG A 3 0.09 -37.41 60.15
N ARG A 4 -0.14 -36.70 61.26
CA ARG A 4 -1.23 -35.74 61.43
C ARG A 4 -0.91 -34.68 62.47
N GLU A 5 0.01 -33.77 62.16
CA GLU A 5 -0.02 -32.44 62.76
C GLU A 5 0.34 -31.43 61.67
N PHE A 6 -0.60 -30.51 61.44
CA PHE A 6 -0.37 -29.18 60.90
C PHE A 6 -0.18 -29.00 59.38
N ILE A 7 -1.10 -29.59 58.60
CA ILE A 7 -1.65 -28.89 57.42
C ILE A 7 -2.53 -27.75 57.96
N THR A 8 -1.90 -26.64 58.35
CA THR A 8 -2.58 -25.39 58.71
C THR A 8 -1.59 -24.24 58.57
N GLY A 9 -1.25 -23.96 57.31
CA GLY A 9 -0.41 -22.82 56.92
C GLY A 9 -0.97 -22.25 55.62
N VAL A 10 -1.96 -21.38 55.79
CA VAL A 10 -2.66 -20.53 54.81
C VAL A 10 -1.92 -20.38 53.47
N ALA A 11 -2.56 -20.91 52.42
CA ALA A 11 -2.22 -20.59 51.04
C ALA A 11 -2.40 -19.08 50.82
N THR A 12 -1.29 -18.34 50.83
CA THR A 12 -1.27 -17.00 50.25
C THR A 12 -1.31 -17.16 48.74
N THR A 13 -2.50 -17.27 48.15
CA THR A 13 -2.67 -17.02 46.72
C THR A 13 -2.38 -15.55 46.51
N SER A 14 -1.15 -15.23 46.15
CA SER A 14 -0.81 -13.95 45.55
C SER A 14 -1.75 -13.76 44.37
N ALA A 15 -2.78 -12.93 44.56
CA ALA A 15 -3.62 -12.46 43.48
C ALA A 15 -2.73 -11.62 42.58
N TRP A 16 -2.05 -12.26 41.64
CA TRP A 16 -1.53 -11.54 40.49
C TRP A 16 -2.72 -10.85 39.87
N PRO A 17 -2.71 -9.51 39.71
CA PRO A 17 -3.71 -8.89 38.89
C PRO A 17 -3.54 -9.56 37.54
N LEU A 18 -4.57 -10.27 37.08
CA LEU A 18 -4.80 -10.41 35.66
C LEU A 18 -4.75 -8.99 35.15
N VAL A 19 -3.60 -8.57 34.63
CA VAL A 19 -3.49 -7.37 33.85
C VAL A 19 -4.47 -7.64 32.73
N ALA A 20 -5.67 -7.06 32.89
CA ALA A 20 -6.59 -6.91 31.80
C ALA A 20 -5.72 -6.35 30.69
N ARG A 21 -5.45 -7.15 29.66
CA ARG A 21 -4.93 -6.63 28.41
C ARG A 21 -6.02 -5.67 27.97
N ALA A 22 -5.90 -4.41 28.40
CA ALA A 22 -6.64 -3.30 27.84
C ALA A 22 -6.52 -3.51 26.33
N GLN A 23 -7.65 -3.66 25.64
CA GLN A 23 -7.69 -3.83 24.19
C GLN A 23 -6.68 -2.85 23.60
N GLN A 24 -5.58 -3.37 23.06
CA GLN A 24 -4.67 -2.49 22.35
C GLN A 24 -5.50 -1.83 21.25
N PRO A 25 -5.43 -0.50 21.11
CA PRO A 25 -6.20 0.19 20.09
C PRO A 25 -5.92 -0.49 18.74
N SER A 26 -6.99 -0.81 18.01
CA SER A 26 -6.89 -1.51 16.74
C SER A 26 -5.87 -0.80 15.84
N PRO A 27 -4.90 -1.52 15.23
CA PRO A 27 -3.92 -0.90 14.35
C PRO A 27 -4.62 -0.11 13.25
N VAL A 28 -4.04 1.05 12.92
CA VAL A 28 -4.52 1.92 11.85
C VAL A 28 -3.70 1.67 10.60
N VAL A 29 -4.38 1.39 9.49
CA VAL A 29 -3.81 1.38 8.15
C VAL A 29 -4.14 2.73 7.51
N GLY A 30 -3.12 3.52 7.16
CA GLY A 30 -3.32 4.68 6.30
C GLY A 30 -3.45 4.23 4.85
N PHE A 31 -4.48 4.66 4.12
CA PHE A 31 -4.66 4.32 2.72
C PHE A 31 -4.63 5.60 1.88
N LEU A 32 -3.51 5.84 1.18
CA LEU A 32 -3.31 7.01 0.32
C LEU A 32 -3.49 6.63 -1.14
N ASN A 33 -4.36 7.37 -1.83
CA ASN A 33 -4.63 7.11 -3.24
C ASN A 33 -4.88 8.39 -4.04
N GLY A 34 -4.21 8.53 -5.18
CA GLY A 34 -4.37 9.64 -6.12
C GLY A 34 -5.72 9.70 -6.85
N SER A 35 -6.51 8.62 -6.85
CA SER A 35 -7.81 8.53 -7.53
C SER A 35 -8.98 8.91 -6.62
N SER A 36 -10.20 8.50 -6.98
CA SER A 36 -11.42 8.71 -6.22
C SER A 36 -11.92 7.41 -5.57
N PRO A 37 -12.73 7.49 -4.49
CA PRO A 37 -13.39 6.32 -3.93
C PRO A 37 -14.24 5.55 -4.95
N ALA A 38 -14.91 6.26 -5.86
CA ALA A 38 -15.82 5.67 -6.82
C ALA A 38 -15.06 4.87 -7.90
N THR A 39 -14.01 5.45 -8.48
CA THR A 39 -13.18 4.80 -9.50
C THR A 39 -12.36 3.65 -8.93
N TRP A 40 -12.03 3.68 -7.63
CA TRP A 40 -11.20 2.67 -6.98
C TRP A 40 -11.98 1.68 -6.09
N ALA A 41 -13.31 1.77 -6.07
CA ALA A 41 -14.18 0.90 -5.27
C ALA A 41 -13.89 -0.61 -5.39
N PRO A 42 -13.69 -1.20 -6.60
CA PRO A 42 -13.39 -2.62 -6.70
C PRO A 42 -12.04 -2.99 -6.06
N PHE A 43 -11.02 -2.15 -6.22
CA PHE A 43 -9.69 -2.38 -5.65
C PHE A 43 -9.67 -2.19 -4.13
N ALA A 44 -10.37 -1.18 -3.60
CA ALA A 44 -10.55 -1.00 -2.17
C ALA A 44 -11.29 -2.20 -1.54
N THR A 45 -12.27 -2.76 -2.25
CA THR A 45 -12.96 -3.97 -1.82
C THR A 45 -12.04 -5.18 -1.82
N ALA A 46 -11.26 -5.40 -2.88
CA ALA A 46 -10.27 -6.47 -2.96
C ALA A 46 -9.22 -6.36 -1.85
N PHE A 47 -8.76 -5.14 -1.53
CA PHE A 47 -7.84 -4.88 -0.42
C PHE A 47 -8.41 -5.33 0.92
N ARG A 48 -9.67 -4.95 1.22
CA ARG A 48 -10.35 -5.38 2.45
C ARG A 48 -10.59 -6.89 2.50
N THR A 49 -10.92 -7.52 1.36
CA THR A 49 -11.05 -8.97 1.28
C THR A 49 -9.73 -9.66 1.61
N GLY A 50 -8.62 -9.22 1.03
CA GLY A 50 -7.30 -9.78 1.33
C GLY A 50 -6.90 -9.63 2.80
N LEU A 51 -7.18 -8.46 3.41
CA LEU A 51 -6.98 -8.28 4.86
C LEU A 51 -7.84 -9.23 5.68
N LYS A 52 -9.11 -9.41 5.31
CA LYS A 52 -10.04 -10.31 6.00
C LYS A 52 -9.58 -11.77 5.96
N GLU A 53 -9.04 -12.22 4.82
CA GLU A 53 -8.53 -13.59 4.64
C GLU A 53 -7.39 -13.92 5.61
N ILE A 54 -6.60 -12.93 6.01
CA ILE A 54 -5.53 -13.07 7.00
C ILE A 54 -5.94 -12.64 8.41
N GLY A 55 -7.24 -12.42 8.64
CA GLY A 55 -7.82 -12.14 9.97
C GLY A 55 -7.90 -10.67 10.36
N TYR A 56 -7.58 -9.72 9.48
CA TYR A 56 -7.76 -8.28 9.71
C TYR A 56 -9.07 -7.78 9.10
N ILE A 57 -10.06 -7.49 9.94
CA ILE A 57 -11.41 -7.08 9.55
C ILE A 57 -11.62 -5.61 9.92
N GLU A 58 -11.81 -4.78 8.90
CA GLU A 58 -12.06 -3.35 9.06
C GLU A 58 -13.25 -3.09 10.00
N GLY A 59 -13.04 -2.19 10.97
CA GLY A 59 -14.04 -1.83 11.97
C GLY A 59 -14.18 -2.82 13.13
N GLN A 60 -13.48 -3.98 13.08
CA GLN A 60 -13.45 -4.94 14.19
C GLN A 60 -12.11 -4.94 14.91
N ASN A 61 -11.02 -5.25 14.18
CA ASN A 61 -9.67 -5.36 14.74
C ASN A 61 -8.60 -4.62 13.93
N VAL A 62 -9.00 -3.89 12.89
CA VAL A 62 -8.16 -2.93 12.16
C VAL A 62 -9.03 -1.73 11.77
N ALA A 63 -8.46 -0.53 11.79
CA ALA A 63 -9.08 0.66 11.24
C ALA A 63 -8.35 1.04 9.94
N ILE A 64 -9.08 1.49 8.92
CA ILE A 64 -8.49 2.00 7.68
C ILE A 64 -8.86 3.47 7.54
N GLU A 65 -7.84 4.32 7.48
CA GLU A 65 -7.97 5.77 7.29
C GLU A 65 -7.69 6.08 5.82
N TYR A 66 -8.73 6.40 5.06
CA TYR A 66 -8.57 6.69 3.63
C TYR A 66 -8.27 8.16 3.37
N ARG A 67 -7.39 8.43 2.42
CA ARG A 67 -7.15 9.74 1.83
C ARG A 67 -7.11 9.64 0.30
N TRP A 68 -8.03 10.34 -0.33
CA TRP A 68 -8.25 10.33 -1.78
C TRP A 68 -7.89 11.70 -2.35
N ALA A 69 -7.09 11.72 -3.41
CA ALA A 69 -6.67 12.97 -4.03
C ALA A 69 -7.60 13.42 -5.18
N GLU A 70 -8.64 12.64 -5.49
CA GLU A 70 -9.66 12.96 -6.48
C GLU A 70 -9.07 13.26 -7.87
N GLY A 71 -8.09 12.45 -8.29
CA GLY A 71 -7.40 12.59 -9.57
C GLY A 71 -6.36 13.71 -9.63
N ARG A 72 -6.12 14.44 -8.53
CA ARG A 72 -5.21 15.59 -8.49
C ARG A 72 -3.96 15.26 -7.70
N ALA A 73 -2.79 15.56 -8.27
CA ALA A 73 -1.52 15.33 -7.56
C ALA A 73 -1.28 16.34 -6.43
N GLY A 74 -1.76 17.59 -6.58
CA GLY A 74 -1.47 18.69 -5.65
C GLY A 74 -1.78 18.43 -4.17
N PRO A 75 -2.93 17.80 -3.82
CA PRO A 75 -3.25 17.49 -2.41
C PRO A 75 -2.44 16.34 -1.79
N LEU A 76 -1.77 15.49 -2.59
CA LEU A 76 -1.13 14.26 -2.08
C LEU A 76 -0.12 14.48 -0.94
N PRO A 77 0.76 15.51 -0.97
CA PRO A 77 1.69 15.75 0.14
C PRO A 77 0.98 16.06 1.47
N ALA A 78 -0.08 16.87 1.43
CA ALA A 78 -0.86 17.21 2.62
C ALA A 78 -1.63 15.98 3.16
N LEU A 79 -2.26 15.24 2.26
CA LEU A 79 -2.96 13.99 2.60
C LEU A 79 -2.02 12.93 3.20
N ALA A 80 -0.78 12.84 2.70
CA ALA A 80 0.23 11.96 3.27
C ALA A 80 0.65 12.39 4.68
N ALA A 81 0.87 13.70 4.90
CA ALA A 81 1.19 14.25 6.21
C ALA A 81 0.06 13.99 7.23
N GLU A 82 -1.20 14.21 6.82
CA GLU A 82 -2.36 13.88 7.66
C GLU A 82 -2.37 12.41 8.09
N LEU A 83 -2.03 11.48 7.19
CA LEU A 83 -1.92 10.07 7.54
C LEU A 83 -0.80 9.84 8.55
N VAL A 84 0.38 10.44 8.38
CA VAL A 84 1.50 10.29 9.32
C VAL A 84 1.13 10.77 10.72
N ASP A 85 0.39 11.88 10.84
CA ASP A 85 -0.07 12.43 12.12
C ASP A 85 -1.01 11.48 12.87
N ARG A 86 -1.71 10.60 12.16
CA ARG A 86 -2.55 9.54 12.75
C ARG A 86 -1.74 8.36 13.30
N LYS A 87 -0.41 8.38 13.13
CA LYS A 87 0.53 7.34 13.58
C LYS A 87 0.10 5.93 13.16
N PRO A 88 -0.16 5.70 11.86
CA PRO A 88 -0.60 4.40 11.38
C PRO A 88 0.50 3.37 11.56
N ALA A 89 0.09 2.11 11.71
CA ALA A 89 1.02 0.98 11.73
C ALA A 89 1.69 0.78 10.36
N VAL A 90 0.98 1.13 9.28
CA VAL A 90 1.46 1.07 7.90
C VAL A 90 0.69 2.06 7.03
N ILE A 91 1.36 2.65 6.03
CA ILE A 91 0.72 3.41 4.96
C ILE A 91 0.71 2.57 3.69
N VAL A 92 -0.48 2.33 3.14
CA VAL A 92 -0.67 1.75 1.81
C VAL A 92 -0.81 2.87 0.80
N ALA A 93 0.18 3.04 -0.07
CA ALA A 93 0.17 4.03 -1.14
C ALA A 93 -0.15 3.35 -2.48
N ALA A 94 -1.41 3.43 -2.91
CA ALA A 94 -1.97 2.59 -3.99
C ALA A 94 -2.53 3.36 -5.19
N GLY A 95 -2.33 4.68 -5.27
CA GLY A 95 -2.90 5.52 -6.32
C GLY A 95 -1.88 6.05 -7.33
N GLY A 96 -0.90 5.24 -7.70
CA GLY A 96 0.17 5.59 -8.63
C GLY A 96 1.38 6.24 -7.97
N ASP A 97 2.45 6.41 -8.76
CA ASP A 97 3.78 6.78 -8.26
C ASP A 97 3.80 8.10 -7.49
N GLN A 98 2.95 9.07 -7.86
CA GLN A 98 2.84 10.34 -7.14
C GLN A 98 2.36 10.15 -5.69
N ALA A 99 1.42 9.23 -5.45
CA ALA A 99 0.97 8.93 -4.08
C ALA A 99 2.08 8.23 -3.28
N VAL A 100 2.86 7.36 -3.93
CA VAL A 100 3.99 6.68 -3.31
C VAL A 100 5.09 7.66 -2.93
N LEU A 101 5.44 8.58 -3.83
CA LEU A 101 6.43 9.64 -3.58
C LEU A 101 5.96 10.59 -2.46
N ALA A 102 4.68 10.95 -2.43
CA ALA A 102 4.13 11.74 -1.33
C ALA A 102 4.25 11.04 0.02
N ALA A 103 3.89 9.75 0.11
CA ALA A 103 4.06 8.95 1.32
C ALA A 103 5.53 8.83 1.74
N LYS A 104 6.43 8.53 0.79
CA LYS A 104 7.88 8.47 1.02
C LYS A 104 8.44 9.75 1.62
N ASN A 105 8.01 10.90 1.09
CA ASN A 105 8.49 12.20 1.55
C ASN A 105 7.90 12.60 2.91
N ALA A 106 6.73 12.08 3.27
CA ALA A 106 6.06 12.40 4.52
C ALA A 106 6.67 11.66 5.73
N THR A 107 7.33 10.51 5.53
CA THR A 107 7.87 9.72 6.64
C THR A 107 8.99 8.77 6.23
N THR A 108 10.01 8.68 7.08
CA THR A 108 11.12 7.73 6.96
C THR A 108 11.03 6.57 7.95
N THR A 109 10.01 6.57 8.82
CA THR A 109 9.90 5.62 9.95
C THR A 109 8.66 4.74 9.88
N THR A 110 7.54 5.27 9.39
CA THR A 110 6.31 4.49 9.20
C THR A 110 6.51 3.54 8.02
N PRO A 111 6.22 2.24 8.16
CA PRO A 111 6.26 1.32 7.03
C PRO A 111 5.31 1.76 5.90
N ILE A 112 5.78 1.72 4.66
CA ILE A 112 5.01 2.05 3.46
C ILE A 112 4.94 0.82 2.57
N LEU A 113 3.72 0.38 2.27
CA LEU A 113 3.43 -0.60 1.24
C LEU A 113 2.97 0.14 -0.03
N PHE A 114 3.75 0.07 -1.11
CA PHE A 114 3.41 0.75 -2.35
C PHE A 114 2.81 -0.17 -3.42
N ILE A 115 2.01 0.42 -4.31
CA ILE A 115 1.72 -0.12 -5.65
C ILE A 115 2.22 0.91 -6.67
N SER A 116 3.20 0.51 -7.48
CA SER A 116 3.85 1.39 -8.45
C SER A 116 3.76 0.82 -9.87
N GLY A 117 3.55 1.69 -10.85
CA GLY A 117 3.58 1.34 -12.28
C GLY A 117 4.97 1.46 -12.91
N SER A 118 5.92 1.97 -12.15
CA SER A 118 7.29 2.26 -12.57
C SER A 118 8.29 1.33 -11.88
N ASP A 119 9.53 1.33 -12.37
CA ASP A 119 10.62 0.64 -11.71
C ASP A 119 10.92 1.32 -10.35
N PRO A 120 10.68 0.63 -9.20
CA PRO A 120 10.82 1.23 -7.88
C PRO A 120 12.28 1.48 -7.50
N VAL A 121 13.25 0.81 -8.14
CA VAL A 121 14.68 1.06 -7.95
C VAL A 121 15.06 2.36 -8.65
N LYS A 122 14.62 2.54 -9.91
CA LYS A 122 14.87 3.78 -10.67
C LYS A 122 14.18 5.00 -10.04
N LEU A 123 13.01 4.83 -9.44
CA LEU A 123 12.33 5.87 -8.65
C LEU A 123 12.98 6.12 -7.29
N GLY A 124 13.99 5.33 -6.90
CA GLY A 124 14.65 5.43 -5.59
C GLY A 124 13.70 5.12 -4.43
N LEU A 125 12.65 4.34 -4.65
CA LEU A 125 11.75 3.87 -3.59
C LEU A 125 12.42 2.76 -2.77
N VAL A 126 13.23 1.93 -3.43
CA VAL A 126 13.92 0.77 -2.83
C VAL A 126 15.33 0.65 -3.39
N ALA A 127 16.27 0.11 -2.60
CA ALA A 127 17.65 -0.12 -3.04
C ALA A 127 17.75 -1.28 -4.07
N SER A 128 16.97 -2.34 -3.87
CA SER A 128 16.78 -3.43 -4.82
C SER A 128 15.45 -4.12 -4.59
N LEU A 129 14.97 -4.87 -5.59
CA LEU A 129 13.70 -5.62 -5.48
C LEU A 129 13.73 -6.70 -4.40
N ASN A 130 14.86 -7.38 -4.22
CA ASN A 130 15.01 -8.44 -3.23
C ASN A 130 15.38 -7.93 -1.83
N ARG A 131 15.89 -6.69 -1.71
CA ARG A 131 16.29 -6.06 -0.45
C ARG A 131 15.98 -4.56 -0.49
N PRO A 132 14.77 -4.17 -0.08
CA PRO A 132 14.34 -2.78 -0.22
C PRO A 132 15.19 -1.73 0.52
N GLY A 133 15.78 -2.10 1.66
CA GLY A 133 16.79 -1.29 2.35
C GLY A 133 16.28 -0.10 3.17
N GLY A 134 14.96 0.08 3.30
CA GLY A 134 14.33 1.16 4.07
C GLY A 134 12.94 0.81 4.58
N ASN A 135 12.10 1.81 4.84
CA ASN A 135 10.72 1.63 5.30
C ASN A 135 9.72 1.35 4.17
N LEU A 136 10.16 1.24 2.91
CA LEU A 136 9.31 1.01 1.75
C LEU A 136 9.44 -0.43 1.24
N THR A 137 8.32 -1.04 0.90
CA THR A 137 8.22 -2.29 0.12
C THR A 137 6.91 -2.29 -0.66
N GLY A 138 6.68 -3.21 -1.59
CA GLY A 138 5.45 -3.17 -2.36
C GLY A 138 5.38 -4.07 -3.58
N VAL A 139 4.40 -3.73 -4.42
CA VAL A 139 4.10 -4.38 -5.68
C VAL A 139 4.47 -3.43 -6.81
N THR A 140 5.24 -3.92 -7.77
CA THR A 140 5.48 -3.23 -9.04
C THR A 140 4.65 -3.88 -10.15
N GLN A 141 3.98 -3.06 -10.93
CA GLN A 141 3.28 -3.46 -12.14
C GLN A 141 4.07 -2.88 -13.32
N PHE A 142 4.82 -3.71 -14.04
CA PHE A 142 5.63 -3.28 -15.18
C PHE A 142 4.77 -2.95 -16.41
N THR A 143 3.91 -1.94 -16.29
CA THR A 143 2.93 -1.60 -17.33
C THR A 143 3.60 -1.02 -18.56
N ALA A 144 4.61 -0.16 -18.40
CA ALA A 144 5.34 0.45 -19.51
C ALA A 144 6.13 -0.59 -20.35
N ALA A 145 6.76 -1.58 -19.70
CA ALA A 145 7.50 -2.64 -20.39
C ALA A 145 6.59 -3.58 -21.22
N LEU A 146 5.28 -3.55 -20.96
CA LEU A 146 4.30 -4.34 -21.71
C LEU A 146 3.66 -3.58 -22.87
N GLU A 147 4.01 -2.30 -23.09
CA GLU A 147 3.45 -1.53 -24.20
C GLU A 147 3.71 -2.13 -25.59
N PRO A 148 4.89 -2.71 -25.90
CA PRO A 148 5.10 -3.34 -27.21
C PRO A 148 4.10 -4.45 -27.47
N LYS A 149 3.80 -5.26 -26.45
CA LYS A 149 2.82 -6.35 -26.56
C LYS A 149 1.39 -5.83 -26.69
N ARG A 150 1.04 -4.74 -25.98
CA ARG A 150 -0.27 -4.09 -26.16
C ARG A 150 -0.43 -3.51 -27.56
N PHE A 151 0.63 -2.93 -28.10
CA PHE A 151 0.64 -2.41 -29.46
C PHE A 151 0.49 -3.52 -30.50
N GLU A 152 1.23 -4.64 -30.35
CA GLU A 152 1.06 -5.83 -31.19
C GLU A 152 -0.39 -6.34 -31.18
N LEU A 153 -0.99 -6.52 -30.00
CA LEU A 153 -2.39 -6.93 -29.87
C LEU A 153 -3.36 -5.94 -30.53
N LEU A 154 -3.08 -4.63 -30.44
CA LEU A 154 -3.88 -3.62 -31.11
C LEU A 154 -3.79 -3.77 -32.64
N ARG A 155 -2.59 -4.00 -33.20
CA ARG A 155 -2.38 -4.24 -34.63
C ARG A 155 -3.10 -5.51 -35.10
N GLU A 156 -3.12 -6.57 -34.30
CA GLU A 156 -3.88 -7.78 -34.61
C GLU A 156 -5.40 -7.54 -34.60
N THR A 157 -5.89 -6.72 -33.65
CA THR A 157 -7.31 -6.45 -33.47
C THR A 157 -7.87 -5.52 -34.55
N VAL A 158 -7.09 -4.52 -34.98
CA VAL A 158 -7.47 -3.55 -36.02
C VAL A 158 -6.42 -3.50 -37.15
N PRO A 159 -6.29 -4.56 -37.97
CA PRO A 159 -5.18 -4.71 -38.92
C PRO A 159 -5.13 -3.64 -40.01
N ASN A 160 -6.27 -3.01 -40.31
CA ASN A 160 -6.37 -1.96 -41.34
C ASN A 160 -6.14 -0.54 -40.79
N ALA A 161 -5.80 -0.38 -39.51
CA ALA A 161 -5.50 0.93 -38.95
C ALA A 161 -4.24 1.52 -39.60
N THR A 162 -4.36 2.71 -40.17
CA THR A 162 -3.26 3.46 -40.79
C THR A 162 -2.63 4.48 -39.85
N LEU A 163 -3.36 4.88 -38.79
CA LEU A 163 -2.91 5.80 -37.76
C LEU A 163 -3.34 5.29 -36.39
N ILE A 164 -2.40 5.21 -35.46
CA ILE A 164 -2.63 4.92 -34.05
C ILE A 164 -2.08 6.09 -33.25
N ALA A 165 -2.96 6.83 -32.56
CA ALA A 165 -2.57 7.96 -31.73
C ALA A 165 -2.20 7.48 -30.31
N LEU A 166 -1.09 7.99 -29.78
CA LEU A 166 -0.65 7.76 -28.40
C LEU A 166 -0.88 9.02 -27.57
N LEU A 167 -1.76 8.94 -26.57
CA LEU A 167 -1.98 10.00 -25.59
C LEU A 167 -1.18 9.69 -24.32
N VAL A 168 -0.30 10.60 -23.91
CA VAL A 168 0.59 10.41 -22.74
C VAL A 168 0.47 11.58 -21.79
N ASN A 169 0.42 11.28 -20.49
CA ASN A 169 0.59 12.27 -19.44
C ASN A 169 2.10 12.51 -19.21
N PRO A 170 2.65 13.71 -19.52
CA PRO A 170 4.07 13.98 -19.36
C PRO A 170 4.53 13.93 -17.89
N ASP A 171 3.63 14.19 -16.94
CA ASP A 171 3.93 14.22 -15.50
C ASP A 171 4.01 12.82 -14.87
N TYR A 172 3.70 11.77 -15.63
CA TYR A 172 3.88 10.39 -15.18
C TYR A 172 5.37 10.02 -15.23
N PRO A 173 5.99 9.50 -14.14
CA PRO A 173 7.43 9.24 -14.11
C PRO A 173 7.96 8.31 -15.21
N SER A 174 7.15 7.35 -15.68
CA SER A 174 7.52 6.45 -16.78
C SER A 174 7.02 6.90 -18.16
N SER A 175 6.60 8.16 -18.33
CA SER A 175 6.05 8.68 -19.59
C SER A 175 7.01 8.53 -20.78
N GLN A 176 8.28 8.87 -20.61
CA GLN A 176 9.29 8.73 -21.68
C GLN A 176 9.54 7.27 -22.05
N THR A 177 9.62 6.38 -21.05
CA THR A 177 9.74 4.93 -21.28
C THR A 177 8.54 4.42 -22.07
N GLN A 178 7.31 4.82 -21.68
CA GLN A 178 6.09 4.43 -22.37
C GLN A 178 6.11 4.82 -23.85
N VAL A 179 6.49 6.07 -24.15
CA VAL A 179 6.61 6.55 -25.54
C VAL A 179 7.65 5.75 -26.32
N SER A 180 8.84 5.55 -25.74
CA SER A 180 9.94 4.82 -26.38
C SER A 180 9.57 3.38 -26.70
N GLU A 181 8.89 2.69 -25.78
CA GLU A 181 8.48 1.29 -25.94
C GLU A 181 7.42 1.15 -27.04
N VAL A 182 6.41 2.03 -27.08
CA VAL A 182 5.40 2.03 -28.16
C VAL A 182 6.06 2.33 -29.51
N GLN A 183 6.94 3.33 -29.58
CA GLN A 183 7.63 3.69 -30.82
C GLN A 183 8.53 2.57 -31.36
N SER A 184 9.14 1.79 -30.47
CA SER A 184 10.00 0.67 -30.87
C SER A 184 9.20 -0.53 -31.43
N ALA A 185 7.90 -0.59 -31.13
CA ALA A 185 7.00 -1.64 -31.56
C ALA A 185 6.14 -1.28 -32.80
N ALA A 186 6.21 -0.01 -33.23
CA ALA A 186 5.47 0.54 -34.37
C ALA A 186 6.19 0.27 -35.70
#